data_AF-A0A9P9YK01-F1
#
_entry.id   AF-A0A9P9YK01-F1
#
_cell.length_a   1.000
_cell.length_b   1.000
_cell.length_c   1.000
_cell.angle_alpha   90.00
_cell.angle_beta   90.00
_cell.angle_gamma   90.00
#
_symmetry.space_group_name_H-M   'P 1'
#
loop_
_entity.id
_entity.type
_entity.pdbx_description
1 polymer ?
#
loop_
_entity_poly.entity_id
_entity_poly.type
_entity_poly.pdbx_seq_one_letter_code
_entity_poly.pdbx_strand_id
1 'polypeptide(L)'
;MSSYISRILKAPSTSKRLISNLIHREGKLNSLLRRLGLQRQGGVTAAPGPRPISTTQVQKSALIEDEELATGIQKREMLLAKQGCEDPWGFTKIIRRGTGRENDPTVVPSAFDARLVGCLCLDDRMPKWMWIEKDEGPKRCECGHFFVLKNVPPV
;
A
#
# COMPACT_ATOMS: atom_id res chain seq x y z
N MET A 1 -38.30 -0.28 35.90
CA MET A 1 -39.22 -0.72 34.83
C MET A 1 -38.55 -0.47 33.48
N SER A 2 -38.57 -1.45 32.57
CA SER A 2 -37.74 -1.48 31.34
C SER A 2 -38.10 -0.36 30.36
N SER A 3 -37.08 0.38 29.87
CA SER A 3 -37.17 1.52 28.93
C SER A 3 -37.82 1.20 27.58
N TYR A 4 -38.07 -0.07 27.32
CA TYR A 4 -38.75 -0.57 26.13
C TYR A 4 -40.28 -0.43 26.24
N ILE A 5 -40.85 -0.68 27.42
CA ILE A 5 -42.30 -0.62 27.64
C ILE A 5 -42.82 0.83 27.53
N SER A 6 -42.03 1.79 28.01
CA SER A 6 -42.35 3.22 27.91
C SER A 6 -42.35 3.75 26.48
N ARG A 7 -41.60 3.12 25.56
CA ARG A 7 -41.60 3.48 24.13
C ARG A 7 -42.84 2.95 23.41
N ILE A 8 -43.30 1.76 23.77
CA ILE A 8 -44.51 1.16 23.18
C ILE A 8 -45.77 1.95 23.58
N LEU A 9 -45.85 2.38 24.84
CA LEU A 9 -46.97 3.22 25.33
C LEU A 9 -47.05 4.60 24.65
N LYS A 10 -45.95 5.08 24.05
CA LYS A 10 -45.88 6.36 23.33
C LYS A 10 -46.14 6.23 21.82
N ALA A 11 -46.28 5.01 21.29
CA ALA A 11 -46.52 4.81 19.86
C ALA A 11 -47.99 5.06 19.50
N PRO A 12 -48.30 5.90 18.49
CA PRO A 12 -49.67 6.30 18.17
C PRO A 12 -50.50 5.20 17.48
N SER A 13 -49.90 4.06 17.09
CA SER A 13 -50.56 3.01 16.31
C SER A 13 -51.12 1.84 17.13
N THR A 14 -50.92 1.80 18.45
CA THR A 14 -51.38 0.67 19.25
C THR A 14 -52.82 0.86 19.71
N SER A 15 -53.74 0.15 19.07
CA SER A 15 -55.13 -0.01 19.50
C SER A 15 -55.23 -0.31 21.00
N LYS A 16 -56.13 0.39 21.71
CA LYS A 16 -56.38 0.22 23.15
C LYS A 16 -56.71 -1.25 23.54
N ARG A 17 -57.21 -2.06 22.59
CA ARG A 17 -57.48 -3.50 22.76
C ARG A 17 -56.24 -4.38 22.77
N LEU A 18 -55.17 -3.98 22.07
CA LEU A 18 -53.89 -4.69 22.10
C LEU A 18 -53.15 -4.44 23.43
N ILE A 19 -53.30 -3.23 23.97
CA ILE A 19 -52.72 -2.83 25.25
C ILE A 19 -53.36 -3.60 26.42
N SER A 20 -54.69 -3.77 26.43
CA SER A 20 -55.39 -4.54 27.47
C SER A 20 -55.02 -6.04 27.49
N ASN A 21 -54.76 -6.63 26.31
CA ASN A 21 -54.33 -8.02 26.19
C ASN A 21 -52.86 -8.24 26.59
N LEU A 22 -52.02 -7.22 26.47
CA LEU A 22 -50.64 -7.22 26.95
C LEU A 22 -50.57 -7.08 28.48
N ILE A 23 -51.41 -6.23 29.08
CA ILE A 23 -51.46 -6.01 30.53
C ILE A 23 -52.00 -7.26 31.27
N HIS A 24 -52.97 -7.99 30.70
CA HIS A 24 -53.49 -9.20 31.34
C HIS A 24 -52.55 -10.43 31.32
N ARG A 25 -51.36 -10.34 30.70
CA ARG A 25 -50.42 -11.47 30.58
C ARG A 25 -49.17 -11.36 31.46
N GLU A 26 -49.17 -10.44 32.43
CA GLU A 26 -48.03 -10.16 33.31
C GLU A 26 -47.52 -11.39 34.10
N GLY A 27 -48.39 -12.35 34.43
CA GLY A 27 -47.98 -13.59 35.11
C GLY A 27 -47.44 -14.69 34.19
N LYS A 28 -48.01 -14.85 32.99
CA LYS A 28 -47.66 -15.95 32.06
C LYS A 28 -46.34 -15.70 31.34
N LEU A 29 -46.01 -14.45 31.05
CA LEU A 29 -44.71 -14.10 30.46
C LEU A 29 -43.57 -14.38 31.45
N ASN A 30 -43.75 -14.01 32.72
CA ASN A 30 -42.75 -14.27 33.75
C ASN A 30 -42.56 -15.77 34.03
N SER A 31 -43.63 -16.57 33.98
CA SER A 31 -43.52 -18.03 34.13
C SER A 31 -42.88 -18.70 32.90
N LEU A 32 -43.17 -18.21 31.69
CA LEU A 32 -42.49 -18.64 30.46
C LEU A 32 -41.00 -18.30 30.48
N LEU A 33 -40.65 -17.09 30.89
CA LEU A 33 -39.25 -16.65 31.03
C LEU A 33 -38.51 -17.47 32.11
N ARG A 34 -39.20 -17.87 33.19
CA ARG A 34 -38.65 -18.80 34.19
C ARG A 34 -38.41 -20.20 33.62
N ARG A 35 -39.35 -20.73 32.85
CA ARG A 35 -39.28 -22.06 32.23
C ARG A 35 -38.21 -22.14 31.13
N LEU A 36 -37.94 -21.02 30.45
CA LEU A 36 -36.89 -20.88 29.43
C LEU A 36 -35.52 -20.48 29.99
N GLY A 37 -35.38 -20.31 31.31
CA GLY A 37 -34.10 -19.92 31.94
C GLY A 37 -33.66 -18.47 31.67
N LEU A 38 -34.53 -17.64 31.10
CA LEU A 38 -34.25 -16.24 30.71
C LEU A 38 -34.62 -15.22 31.79
N GLN A 39 -34.85 -15.67 33.02
CA GLN A 39 -35.20 -14.76 34.11
C GLN A 39 -33.98 -13.91 34.49
N ARG A 40 -34.07 -12.59 34.23
CA ARG A 40 -33.16 -11.61 34.84
C ARG A 40 -33.25 -11.77 36.35
N GLN A 41 -32.17 -12.26 36.98
CA GLN A 41 -32.04 -12.23 38.43
C GLN A 41 -32.03 -10.75 38.86
N GLY A 42 -33.15 -10.31 39.44
CA GLY A 42 -33.19 -9.04 40.16
C GLY A 42 -32.54 -9.23 41.52
N GLY A 43 -31.55 -8.42 41.82
CA GLY A 43 -31.18 -8.06 43.19
C GLY A 43 -30.43 -9.11 44.01
N VAL A 44 -29.28 -9.57 43.53
CA VAL A 44 -28.14 -9.80 44.42
C VAL A 44 -27.01 -8.95 43.86
N THR A 45 -26.49 -8.02 44.66
CA THR A 45 -25.22 -7.36 44.37
C THR A 45 -24.11 -8.40 44.56
N ALA A 46 -24.03 -9.37 43.65
CA ALA A 46 -22.81 -10.11 43.45
C ALA A 46 -21.78 -9.07 42.98
N ALA A 47 -20.62 -9.04 43.64
CA ALA A 47 -19.47 -8.28 43.17
C ALA A 47 -19.32 -8.54 41.65
N PRO A 48 -19.00 -7.52 40.82
CA PRO A 48 -18.90 -7.72 39.39
C PRO A 48 -17.82 -8.79 39.15
N GLY A 49 -18.27 -10.02 38.88
CA GLY A 49 -17.38 -11.10 38.47
C GLY A 49 -16.65 -10.62 37.21
N PRO A 50 -15.39 -11.04 37.01
CA PRO A 50 -14.63 -10.62 35.84
C PRO A 50 -15.45 -10.92 34.59
N ARG A 51 -15.73 -9.88 33.81
CA ARG A 51 -16.43 -10.05 32.53
C ARG A 51 -15.60 -11.01 31.69
N PRO A 52 -16.18 -12.05 31.07
CA PRO A 52 -15.42 -12.92 30.20
C PRO A 52 -14.84 -12.06 29.08
N ILE A 53 -13.52 -12.11 28.91
CA ILE A 53 -12.85 -11.44 27.81
C ILE A 53 -13.29 -12.16 26.55
N SER A 54 -14.02 -11.46 25.68
CA SER A 54 -14.32 -11.94 24.33
C SER A 54 -13.02 -12.01 23.54
N THR A 55 -12.34 -13.16 23.59
CA THR A 55 -11.20 -13.43 22.72
C THR A 55 -11.75 -14.01 21.42
N THR A 56 -12.00 -13.14 20.43
CA THR A 56 -12.13 -13.64 19.06
C THR A 56 -10.81 -14.29 18.69
N GLN A 57 -10.83 -15.56 18.30
CA GLN A 57 -9.63 -16.25 17.85
C GLN A 57 -9.05 -15.47 16.65
N VAL A 58 -7.83 -14.96 16.81
CA VAL A 58 -7.09 -14.38 15.69
C VAL A 58 -6.74 -15.55 14.77
N GLN A 59 -7.39 -15.63 13.61
CA GLN A 59 -6.90 -16.51 12.56
C GLN A 59 -5.51 -16.03 12.19
N LYS A 60 -4.49 -16.86 12.45
CA LYS A 60 -3.15 -16.65 11.92
C LYS A 60 -3.18 -16.91 10.42
N SER A 61 -3.76 -15.99 9.65
CA SER A 61 -3.53 -15.96 8.21
C SER A 61 -2.08 -15.56 7.99
N ALA A 62 -1.39 -16.28 7.10
CA ALA A 62 -0.12 -15.79 6.58
C ALA A 62 -0.34 -14.40 5.98
N LEU A 63 0.60 -13.49 6.19
CA LEU A 63 0.60 -12.23 5.47
C LEU A 63 0.81 -12.52 3.99
N ILE A 64 0.16 -11.74 3.13
CA ILE A 64 0.35 -11.82 1.68
C ILE A 64 1.79 -11.40 1.38
N GLU A 65 2.44 -12.10 0.45
CA GLU A 65 3.79 -11.76 0.02
C GLU A 65 3.82 -10.37 -0.64
N ASP A 66 4.87 -9.60 -0.37
CA ASP A 66 5.00 -8.21 -0.84
C ASP A 66 4.87 -8.08 -2.37
N GLU A 67 5.31 -9.09 -3.11
CA GLU A 67 5.23 -9.12 -4.58
C GLU A 67 3.82 -9.29 -5.13
N GLU A 68 2.96 -9.99 -4.41
CA GLU A 68 1.55 -10.14 -4.79
C GLU A 68 0.80 -8.83 -4.57
N LEU A 69 1.19 -8.10 -3.52
CA LEU A 69 0.61 -6.81 -3.18
C LEU A 69 1.16 -5.66 -4.04
N ALA A 70 2.43 -5.71 -4.43
CA ALA A 70 3.08 -4.70 -5.25
C ALA A 70 2.50 -4.64 -6.67
N THR A 71 2.36 -3.42 -7.19
CA THR A 71 1.88 -3.15 -8.56
C THR A 71 2.75 -2.10 -9.25
N GLY A 72 2.67 -2.02 -10.58
CA GLY A 72 3.37 -1.00 -11.38
C GLY A 72 4.90 -1.14 -11.37
N ILE A 73 5.60 -0.01 -11.20
CA ILE A 73 7.07 0.07 -11.27
C ILE A 73 7.72 -0.72 -10.13
N GLN A 74 7.16 -0.66 -8.93
CA GLN A 74 7.68 -1.37 -7.76
C GLN A 74 7.67 -2.89 -7.98
N LYS A 75 6.57 -3.44 -8.54
CA LYS A 75 6.50 -4.88 -8.87
C LYS A 75 7.53 -5.26 -9.93
N ARG A 76 7.74 -4.39 -10.93
CA ARG A 76 8.73 -4.60 -11.99
C ARG A 76 10.14 -4.67 -11.44
N GLU A 77 10.50 -3.75 -10.55
CA GLU A 77 11.80 -3.75 -9.87
C GLU A 77 12.01 -5.01 -9.04
N MET A 78 11.00 -5.46 -8.28
CA MET A 78 11.07 -6.71 -7.51
C MET A 78 11.29 -7.94 -8.40
N LEU A 79 10.61 -8.01 -9.55
CA LEU A 79 10.78 -9.11 -10.52
C LEU A 79 12.17 -9.09 -11.17
N LEU A 80 12.69 -7.91 -11.51
CA LEU A 80 14.03 -7.76 -12.07
C LEU A 80 15.12 -8.12 -11.05
N ALA A 81 14.94 -7.73 -9.79
CA ALA A 81 15.83 -8.12 -8.70
C ALA A 81 15.85 -9.66 -8.54
N LYS A 82 14.69 -10.32 -8.63
CA LYS A 82 14.61 -11.79 -8.63
C LYS A 82 15.30 -12.46 -9.81
N GLN A 83 15.32 -11.81 -10.97
CA GLN A 83 16.06 -12.28 -12.16
C GLN A 83 17.57 -12.00 -12.05
N GLY A 84 18.04 -11.36 -10.97
CA GLY A 84 19.44 -11.01 -10.74
C GLY A 84 19.86 -9.67 -11.34
N CYS A 85 18.92 -8.83 -11.78
CA CYS A 85 19.20 -7.47 -12.21
C CYS A 85 19.07 -6.50 -11.03
N GLU A 86 20.20 -6.15 -10.42
CA GLU A 86 20.25 -5.28 -9.24
C GLU A 86 20.05 -3.78 -9.56
N ASP A 87 20.43 -3.33 -10.76
CA ASP A 87 20.30 -1.94 -11.20
C ASP A 87 19.57 -1.81 -12.55
N PRO A 88 18.23 -1.93 -12.56
CA PRO A 88 17.40 -1.78 -13.76
C PRO A 88 17.55 -0.43 -14.45
N TRP A 89 17.85 0.62 -13.68
CA TRP A 89 17.82 2.01 -14.14
C TRP A 89 19.21 2.58 -14.44
N GLY A 90 20.27 1.84 -14.15
CA GLY A 90 21.65 2.25 -14.44
C GLY A 90 22.13 3.43 -13.58
N PHE A 91 21.62 3.58 -12.36
CA PHE A 91 22.03 4.66 -11.45
C PHE A 91 23.37 4.38 -10.75
N THR A 92 23.65 3.12 -10.42
CA THR A 92 24.88 2.76 -9.70
C THR A 92 26.11 2.73 -10.60
N LYS A 93 25.92 2.45 -11.90
CA LYS A 93 27.04 2.36 -12.84
C LYS A 93 27.47 3.74 -13.32
N ILE A 94 28.44 4.32 -12.62
CA ILE A 94 29.12 5.54 -13.06
C ILE A 94 29.82 5.26 -14.39
N ILE A 95 29.45 6.02 -15.43
CA ILE A 95 30.11 5.94 -16.74
C ILE A 95 31.49 6.59 -16.60
N ARG A 96 32.52 5.74 -16.50
CA ARG A 96 33.91 6.22 -16.53
C ARG A 96 34.29 6.57 -17.96
N ARG A 97 35.04 7.66 -18.11
CA ARG A 97 35.66 8.04 -19.38
C ARG A 97 36.63 6.94 -19.81
N GLY A 98 36.49 6.48 -21.04
CA GLY A 98 37.45 5.58 -21.69
C GLY A 98 38.64 6.34 -22.25
N THR A 99 39.24 5.82 -23.33
CA THR A 99 40.25 6.51 -24.13
C THR A 99 39.71 7.79 -24.78
N GLY A 100 38.42 7.79 -25.16
CA GLY A 100 37.69 8.95 -25.64
C GLY A 100 38.27 9.54 -26.93
N ARG A 101 38.89 8.71 -27.78
CA ARG A 101 39.43 9.14 -29.08
C ARG A 101 38.30 9.18 -30.12
N GLU A 102 38.51 9.87 -31.23
CA GLU A 102 37.51 9.91 -32.31
C GLU A 102 37.18 8.50 -32.85
N ASN A 103 38.21 7.65 -33.00
CA ASN A 103 38.05 6.26 -33.43
C ASN A 103 37.50 5.32 -32.34
N ASP A 104 37.58 5.73 -31.07
CA ASP A 104 37.16 4.94 -29.90
C ASP A 104 36.46 5.86 -28.87
N PRO A 105 35.26 6.35 -29.22
CA PRO A 105 34.53 7.30 -28.39
C PRO A 105 33.94 6.62 -27.15
N THR A 106 33.74 7.38 -26.09
CA THR A 106 33.07 6.87 -24.88
C THR A 106 31.60 6.63 -25.18
N VAL A 107 31.16 5.38 -25.01
CA VAL A 107 29.78 4.97 -25.29
C VAL A 107 28.87 5.34 -24.12
N VAL A 108 27.82 6.09 -24.40
CA VAL A 108 26.80 6.50 -23.43
C VAL A 108 25.50 5.76 -23.72
N PRO A 109 25.02 4.88 -22.82
CA PRO A 109 23.75 4.18 -23.02
C PRO A 109 22.58 5.16 -22.92
N SER A 110 21.53 5.00 -23.72
CA SER A 110 20.30 5.80 -23.59
C SER A 110 19.10 5.01 -24.10
N ALA A 111 17.96 5.11 -23.43
CA ALA A 111 16.69 4.59 -23.94
C ALA A 111 16.03 5.52 -24.98
N PHE A 112 16.49 6.76 -25.05
CA PHE A 112 15.98 7.80 -25.94
C PHE A 112 17.00 8.16 -27.03
N ASP A 113 16.52 8.84 -28.07
CA ASP A 113 17.35 9.28 -29.20
C ASP A 113 18.33 10.40 -28.84
N ALA A 114 18.14 11.08 -27.71
CA ALA A 114 19.09 12.08 -27.21
C ALA A 114 19.32 11.92 -25.71
N ARG A 115 20.54 12.21 -25.25
CA ARG A 115 20.90 12.23 -23.83
C ARG A 115 21.78 13.43 -23.51
N LEU A 116 21.46 14.11 -22.42
CA LEU A 116 22.29 15.15 -21.84
C LEU A 116 23.48 14.51 -21.10
N VAL A 117 24.69 14.93 -21.45
CA VAL A 117 25.94 14.43 -20.84
C VAL A 117 26.72 15.60 -20.26
N GLY A 118 27.14 15.44 -19.00
CA GLY A 118 28.04 16.38 -18.32
C GLY A 118 29.44 15.79 -18.25
N CYS A 119 30.38 16.32 -19.03
CA CYS A 119 31.78 15.92 -18.95
C CYS A 119 32.51 16.76 -17.90
N LEU A 120 33.12 16.09 -16.92
CA LEU A 120 34.06 16.71 -15.99
C LEU A 120 35.45 16.70 -16.64
N CYS A 121 35.89 17.85 -17.13
CA CYS A 121 37.20 18.05 -17.74
C CYS A 121 38.29 18.09 -16.66
N LEU A 122 39.54 17.80 -17.04
CA LEU A 122 40.68 17.95 -16.13
C LEU A 122 40.80 19.44 -15.75
N ASP A 123 40.99 19.75 -14.47
CA ASP A 123 41.12 21.11 -13.90
C ASP A 123 39.88 22.01 -13.93
N ASP A 124 38.75 21.53 -14.47
CA ASP A 124 37.48 22.26 -14.43
C ASP A 124 36.68 21.97 -13.16
N ARG A 125 36.14 23.03 -12.54
CA ARG A 125 35.21 22.90 -11.40
C ARG A 125 33.77 22.63 -11.82
N MET A 126 33.39 22.94 -13.06
CA MET A 126 32.03 22.81 -13.56
C MET A 126 31.95 21.81 -14.72
N PRO A 127 30.95 20.92 -14.72
CA PRO A 127 30.73 20.02 -15.84
C PRO A 127 30.35 20.81 -17.10
N LYS A 128 30.94 20.41 -18.22
CA LYS A 128 30.56 20.92 -19.55
C LYS A 128 29.43 20.04 -20.08
N TRP A 129 28.28 20.67 -20.31
CA TRP A 129 27.06 19.98 -20.73
C TRP A 129 26.97 19.94 -22.25
N MET A 130 26.59 18.80 -22.79
CA MET A 130 26.40 18.59 -24.21
C MET A 130 25.22 17.63 -24.45
N TRP A 131 24.44 17.92 -25.47
CA TRP A 131 23.44 17.00 -26.01
C TRP A 131 24.11 16.05 -26.96
N ILE A 132 23.98 14.74 -26.74
CA ILE A 132 24.41 13.73 -27.70
C ILE A 132 23.15 13.14 -28.31
N GLU A 133 23.07 13.19 -29.64
CA GLU A 133 21.96 12.66 -30.40
C GLU A 133 22.36 11.35 -31.06
N LYS A 134 21.35 10.52 -31.33
CA LYS A 134 21.47 9.28 -32.07
C LYS A 134 21.83 9.59 -33.52
N ASP A 135 22.69 8.77 -34.11
CA ASP A 135 23.10 8.84 -35.51
C ASP A 135 23.84 10.15 -35.94
N GLU A 136 24.09 11.10 -35.02
CA GLU A 136 24.92 12.31 -35.25
C GLU A 136 26.43 11.98 -35.32
N GLY A 137 26.83 10.79 -34.86
CA GLY A 137 28.23 10.38 -34.76
C GLY A 137 28.90 10.78 -33.43
N PRO A 138 30.23 10.64 -33.31
CA PRO A 138 30.94 10.95 -32.08
C PRO A 138 31.03 12.46 -31.84
N LYS A 139 30.47 12.93 -30.73
CA LYS A 139 30.48 14.34 -30.35
C LYS A 139 31.68 14.66 -29.47
N ARG A 140 32.42 15.71 -29.83
CA ARG A 140 33.61 16.17 -29.12
C ARG A 140 33.26 17.13 -27.98
N CYS A 141 33.82 16.88 -26.80
CA CYS A 141 33.85 17.83 -25.68
C CYS A 141 35.06 18.78 -25.78
N GLU A 142 35.03 19.91 -25.10
CA GLU A 142 36.13 20.90 -25.03
C GLU A 142 37.47 20.27 -24.58
N CYS A 143 37.44 19.28 -23.68
CA CYS A 143 38.63 18.54 -23.27
C CYS A 143 39.19 17.56 -24.34
N GLY A 144 38.62 17.54 -25.54
CA GLY A 144 39.06 16.70 -26.65
C GLY A 144 38.57 15.27 -26.61
N HIS A 145 37.75 14.87 -25.63
CA HIS A 145 37.18 13.53 -25.58
C HIS A 145 35.90 13.44 -26.40
N PHE A 146 35.73 12.29 -27.06
CA PHE A 146 34.57 11.99 -27.88
C PHE A 146 33.58 11.08 -27.16
N PHE A 147 32.29 11.31 -27.40
CA PHE A 147 31.19 10.56 -26.83
C PHE A 147 30.20 10.16 -27.92
N VAL A 148 29.65 8.96 -27.84
CA VAL A 148 28.64 8.46 -28.78
C VAL A 148 27.47 7.85 -28.01
N LEU A 149 26.26 8.06 -28.50
CA LEU A 149 25.05 7.51 -27.89
C LEU A 149 24.79 6.08 -28.41
N LYS A 150 24.57 5.14 -27.50
CA LYS A 150 24.13 3.77 -27.82
C LYS A 150 22.73 3.54 -27.28
N ASN A 151 21.81 3.19 -28.18
CA ASN A 151 20.45 2.88 -27.78
C ASN A 151 20.44 1.57 -26.95
N VAL A 152 19.83 1.64 -25.76
CA VAL A 152 19.59 0.50 -24.86
C VAL A 152 18.10 0.49 -24.54
N PRO A 153 17.39 -0.61 -24.78
CA PRO A 153 15.95 -0.65 -24.53
C PRO A 153 15.65 -0.44 -23.04
N PRO A 154 14.57 0.28 -22.69
CA PRO A 154 14.01 0.21 -21.33
C PRO A 154 13.55 -1.25 -21.10
N VAL A 155 13.97 -1.97 -20.06
CA VAL A 155 13.83 -1.62 -18.64
C VAL A 155 12.40 -1.85 -18.28
#